data_AF-A0A842LPF9-F1
#
_entry.id   AF-A0A842LPF9-F1
#
_cell.length_a   1.000
_cell.length_b   1.000
_cell.length_c   1.000
_cell.angle_alpha   90.00
_cell.angle_beta   90.00
_cell.angle_gamma   90.00
#
_symmetry.space_group_name_H-M   'P 1'
#
loop_
_entity.id
_entity.type
_entity.pdbx_description
1 polymer ?
#
loop_
_entity_poly.entity_id
_entity_poly.type
_entity_poly.pdbx_seq_one_letter_code
_entity_poly.pdbx_strand_id
1 'polypeptide(L)' 'MRGMCPRCGKESIELGVVNLSTGRTRKMRSLVKLCPECALIFYEKEF' A
#
# COMPACT_ATOMS: atom_id res chain seq x y z
N MET A 1 -1.57 5.46 -11.25
CA MET A 1 -2.73 5.38 -10.35
C MET A 1 -2.22 5.22 -8.93
N ARG A 2 -1.79 6.31 -8.27
CA ARG A 2 -1.42 6.25 -6.84
C ARG A 2 -2.69 6.42 -6.02
N GLY A 3 -2.88 5.63 -4.98
CA GLY A 3 -4.04 5.73 -4.10
C GLY A 3 -5.35 5.17 -4.64
N MET A 4 -5.33 4.51 -5.80
CA MET A 4 -6.48 3.72 -6.28
C MET A 4 -6.26 2.25 -5.98
N CYS A 5 -7.34 1.56 -5.62
CA CYS A 5 -7.34 0.13 -5.42
C CYS A 5 -7.02 -0.59 -6.73
N PRO A 6 -5.97 -1.42 -6.79
CA PRO A 6 -5.58 -2.12 -8.00
C PRO A 6 -6.60 -3.17 -8.46
N ARG A 7 -7.56 -3.53 -7.58
CA ARG A 7 -8.57 -4.56 -7.86
C ARG A 7 -9.88 -4.00 -8.42
N CYS A 8 -10.39 -2.91 -7.84
CA CYS A 8 -11.70 -2.34 -8.21
C CYS A 8 -11.63 -0.90 -8.74
N GLY A 9 -10.44 -0.28 -8.78
CA GLY A 9 -10.25 1.08 -9.28
C GLY A 9 -10.80 2.20 -8.39
N LYS A 10 -11.41 1.88 -7.25
CA LYS A 10 -11.92 2.85 -6.28
C LYS A 10 -10.79 3.50 -5.49
N GLU A 11 -11.08 4.67 -4.91
CA GLU A 11 -10.14 5.35 -4.02
C GLU A 11 -9.86 4.50 -2.77
N SER A 12 -8.61 4.53 -2.31
CA SER A 12 -8.15 3.81 -1.12
C SER A 12 -7.80 4.79 -0.01
N ILE A 13 -7.93 4.33 1.23
CA ILE A 13 -7.60 5.09 2.42
C ILE A 13 -6.16 4.75 2.81
N GLU A 14 -5.38 5.77 3.15
CA GLU A 14 -4.02 5.60 3.67
C GLU A 14 -4.06 5.26 5.16
N LEU A 15 -3.42 4.15 5.54
CA LEU A 15 -3.29 3.72 6.93
C LEU A 15 -1.98 4.19 7.58
N GLY A 16 -1.01 4.60 6.76
CA GLY A 16 0.29 5.10 7.19
C GLY A 16 1.44 4.38 6.50
N VAL A 17 2.62 4.42 7.11
CA VAL A 17 3.87 3.96 6.51
C VAL A 17 4.48 2.82 7.32
N VAL A 18 4.97 1.79 6.64
CA VAL A 18 5.70 0.66 7.25
C VAL A 18 7.02 0.40 6.54
N ASN A 19 7.98 -0.18 7.26
CA ASN A 19 9.23 -0.67 6.68
C ASN A 19 9.10 -2.16 6.34
N LEU A 20 8.84 -2.47 5.08
CA LEU A 20 8.77 -3.84 4.56
C LEU A 20 10.16 -4.40 4.34
N SER A 21 10.45 -5.57 4.90
CA SER A 21 11.64 -6.35 4.53
C SER A 21 11.42 -6.97 3.15
N THR A 22 12.12 -6.47 2.14
CA THR A 22 12.06 -6.97 0.74
C THR A 22 13.19 -7.97 0.44
N GLY A 23 14.00 -8.31 1.44
CA GLY A 23 15.03 -9.35 1.39
C GLY A 23 15.67 -9.54 2.77
N ARG A 24 16.80 -10.25 2.83
CA ARG A 24 17.51 -10.52 4.10
C ARG A 24 18.01 -9.24 4.79
N THR A 25 18.47 -8.26 4.02
CA THR A 25 19.05 -7.00 4.55
C THR A 25 18.35 -5.74 4.06
N ARG A 26 17.53 -5.85 3.02
CA ARG A 26 16.88 -4.70 2.39
C ARG A 26 15.54 -4.44 3.03
N LYS A 27 15.34 -3.18 3.43
CA LYS A 27 14.05 -2.66 3.88
C LYS A 27 13.58 -1.62 2.87
N MET A 28 12.29 -1.59 2.62
CA MET A 28 11.62 -0.61 1.79
C MET A 28 10.57 0.10 2.63
N ARG A 29 10.59 1.42 2.60
CA ARG A 29 9.55 2.23 3.20
C ARG A 29 8.35 2.24 2.25
N SER A 30 7.18 1.84 2.76
CA SER A 30 5.99 1.62 1.95
C SER A 30 4.76 2.18 2.65
N LEU A 31 3.92 2.88 1.89
CA LEU A 31 2.61 3.33 2.30
C LEU A 31 1.65 2.15 2.28
N VAL A 32 0.96 1.93 3.40
CA VAL A 32 -0.09 0.94 3.53
C VAL A 32 -1.42 1.59 3.19
N LYS A 33 -2.16 0.98 2.26
CA LYS A 33 -3.47 1.46 1.84
C LYS A 33 -4.51 0.36 1.96
N LEU A 34 -5.73 0.76 2.30
CA LEU A 34 -6.90 -0.10 2.41
C LEU A 34 -7.97 0.38 1.45
N CYS A 35 -8.49 -0.53 0.63
CA CYS A 35 -9.70 -0.26 -0.13
C CYS A 35 -10.94 -0.49 0.77
N PRO A 36 -11.81 0.52 0.99
CA PRO A 36 -13.00 0.37 1.82
C PRO A 36 -14.06 -0.54 1.18
N GLU A 37 -14.03 -0.71 -0.14
CA GLU A 37 -15.04 -1.47 -0.87
C GLU A 37 -14.76 -2.98 -0.88
N CYS A 38 -13.53 -3.37 -1.23
CA CYS A 38 -13.16 -4.78 -1.36
C CYS A 38 -12.25 -5.29 -0.23
N ALA A 39 -12.01 -4.45 0.79
CA ALA A 39 -11.15 -4.70 1.95
C ALA A 39 -9.69 -5.10 1.60
N LEU A 40 -9.24 -4.83 0.37
CA LEU A 40 -7.88 -5.15 -0.05
C LEU A 40 -6.88 -4.20 0.64
N ILE A 41 -5.92 -4.79 1.34
CA ILE A 41 -4.74 -4.09 1.84
C ILE A 41 -3.63 -4.23 0.81
N PHE A 42 -3.01 -3.11 0.43
CA PHE A 42 -1.91 -3.09 -0.52
C PHE A 42 -0.86 -2.05 -0.15
N TYR A 43 0.32 -2.21 -0.73
CA TYR A 43 1.48 -1.38 -0.44
C TYR A 43 1.89 -0.58 -1.67
N GLU A 44 2.12 0.70 -1.48
CA GLU A 44 2.74 1.58 -2.48
C GLU A 44 4.13 2.01 -1.99
N LYS A 45 5.08 2.14 -2.91
CA LYS A 45 6.40 2.66 -2.58
C LYS A 45 6.27 4.12 -2.15
N GLU A 46 6.75 4.46 -0.96
CA GLU A 46 6.89 5.85 -0.51
C GLU A 46 8.10 6.44 -1.27
N PHE A 47 7.90 7.55 -1.97
CA PHE A 47 8.94 8.25 -2.74
C PHE A 47 9.44 9.46 -1.97
#